data_AF-C6SNL6-F1
#
_entry.id   AF-C6SNL6-F1
#
_cell.length_a   1.000
_cell.length_b   1.000
_cell.length_c   1.000
_cell.angle_alpha   90.00
_cell.angle_beta   90.00
_cell.angle_gamma   90.00
#
_symmetry.space_group_name_H-M   'P 1'
#
loop_
_entity.id
_entity.type
_entity.pdbx_description
1 polymer ?
#
loop_
_entity_poly.entity_id
_entity_poly.type
_entity_poly.pdbx_seq_one_letter_code
_entity_poly.pdbx_strand_id
1 'polypeptide(L)' 'MHPDQETLKQMMLDAGFDSVDYHNMSAGIVALHKGVKF' A
#
# COMPACT_ATOMS: atom_id res chain seq x y z
N MET A 1 -12.53 -7.72 6.42
CA MET A 1 -12.07 -6.44 7.03
C MET A 1 -11.00 -5.85 6.14
N HIS A 2 -10.94 -4.52 6.02
CA HIS A 2 -9.86 -3.86 5.27
C HIS A 2 -8.59 -3.81 6.16
N PRO A 3 -7.42 -4.23 5.67
CA PRO A 3 -6.16 -4.13 6.41
C PRO A 3 -5.75 -2.67 6.63
N ASP A 4 -4.86 -2.43 7.60
CA ASP A 4 -4.19 -1.12 7.73
C ASP A 4 -3.15 -0.90 6.62
N GLN A 5 -2.58 0.32 6.57
CA GLN A 5 -1.72 0.73 5.46
C GLN A 5 -0.41 -0.05 5.40
N GLU A 6 0.23 -0.32 6.54
CA GLU A 6 1.48 -1.09 6.57
C GLU A 6 1.23 -2.56 6.21
N THR A 7 0.12 -3.14 6.69
CA THR A 7 -0.29 -4.49 6.34
C THR A 7 -0.55 -4.60 4.83
N LEU A 8 -1.28 -3.65 4.24
CA LEU A 8 -1.57 -3.66 2.80
C LEU A 8 -0.29 -3.46 1.96
N LYS A 9 0.62 -2.61 2.40
CA LYS A 9 1.94 -2.43 1.78
C LYS A 9 2.73 -3.73 1.78
N GLN A 10 2.78 -4.45 2.91
CA GLN A 10 3.45 -5.74 2.99
C GLN A 10 2.80 -6.77 2.05
N MET A 11 1.47 -6.80 1.97
CA MET A 11 0.78 -7.68 1.02
C MET A 11 1.16 -7.38 -0.45
N MET A 12 1.40 -6.12 -0.82
CA MET A 12 1.89 -5.77 -2.16
C MET A 12 3.33 -6.25 -2.39
N LEU A 13 4.20 -6.12 -1.38
CA LEU A 13 5.57 -6.65 -1.44
C LEU A 13 5.55 -8.18 -1.60
N ASP A 14 4.72 -8.88 -0.83
CA ASP A 14 4.57 -10.34 -0.89
C ASP A 14 3.99 -10.80 -2.24
N ALA A 15 3.19 -9.95 -2.91
CA ALA A 15 2.69 -10.19 -4.27
C ALA A 15 3.73 -9.95 -5.38
N GLY A 16 4.96 -9.56 -5.00
CA GLY A 16 6.09 -9.32 -5.89
C GLY A 16 6.07 -7.93 -6.55
N PHE A 17 5.44 -6.94 -5.94
CA PHE A 17 5.72 -5.53 -6.27
C PHE A 17 6.92 -5.06 -5.45
N ASP A 18 7.77 -4.26 -6.05
CA ASP A 18 8.90 -3.58 -5.42
C ASP A 18 8.60 -2.09 -5.22
N SER A 19 9.40 -1.45 -4.36
CA SER A 19 9.35 -0.01 -4.08
C SER A 19 7.93 0.47 -3.76
N VAL A 20 7.20 -0.31 -2.95
CA VAL A 20 5.83 0.00 -2.56
C VAL A 20 5.81 1.12 -1.53
N ASP A 21 5.01 2.15 -1.80
CA ASP A 21 4.75 3.27 -0.89
C ASP A 21 3.26 3.65 -0.91
N TYR A 22 2.81 4.35 0.13
CA TYR A 22 1.44 4.82 0.21
C TYR A 22 1.34 6.28 0.66
N HIS A 23 0.29 6.95 0.18
CA HIS A 23 -0.02 8.32 0.55
C HIS A 23 -1.44 8.40 1.11
N ASN A 24 -1.56 8.82 2.37
CA ASN A 24 -2.84 9.06 3.01
C ASN A 24 -3.49 10.35 2.48
N MET A 25 -4.77 10.28 2.17
CA MET A 25 -5.59 11.39 1.69
C MET A 25 -6.80 11.57 2.61
N SER A 26 -7.45 12.73 2.52
CA SER A 26 -8.66 13.02 3.31
C SER A 26 -8.48 12.75 4.81
N ALA A 27 -7.35 13.21 5.38
CA ALA A 27 -6.98 12.99 6.78
C ALA A 27 -6.91 11.50 7.21
N GLY A 28 -6.57 10.59 6.29
CA GLY A 28 -6.39 9.17 6.58
C GLY A 28 -7.65 8.32 6.38
N ILE A 29 -8.73 8.89 5.83
CA ILE A 29 -9.93 8.13 5.48
C ILE A 29 -9.66 7.18 4.30
N VAL A 30 -8.82 7.61 3.35
CA VAL A 30 -8.41 6.80 2.19
C VAL A 30 -6.91 6.94 1.95
N ALA A 31 -6.31 5.96 1.28
CA ALA A 31 -4.90 5.99 0.89
C ALA A 31 -4.72 5.48 -0.54
N LEU A 32 -3.74 6.04 -1.25
CA LEU A 32 -3.28 5.54 -2.54
C LEU A 32 -1.99 4.74 -2.34
N HIS A 33 -1.97 3.48 -2.74
CA HIS A 33 -0.80 2.62 -2.73
C HIS A 33 -0.21 2.48 -4.14
N LYS A 34 1.11 2.61 -4.27
CA LYS A 34 1.82 2.48 -5.54
C LYS A 34 3.04 1.60 -5.37
N GLY A 35 3.24 0.64 -6.27
CA GLY A 35 4.44 -0.18 -6.39
C GLY A 35 4.79 -0.43 -7.85
N VAL A 36 6.01 -0.90 -8.10
CA VAL A 36 6.51 -1.25 -9.44
C VAL A 36 6.82 -2.73 -9.47
N LYS A 37 6.42 -3.47 -10.50
CA LYS A 37 6.77 -4.88 -10.67
C LYS A 37 7.62 -5.03 -11.92
N PHE A 38 8.78 -5.67 -11.78
CA PHE A 38 9.69 -5.98 -12.89
C PHE A 38 9.34 -7.31 -13.56
#